data_AF-A0A3B0P894-F1
#
_entry.id   AF-A0A3B0P894-F1
#
_cell.length_a   1.000
_cell.length_b   1.000
_cell.length_c   1.000
_cell.angle_alpha   90.00
_cell.angle_beta   90.00
_cell.angle_gamma   90.00
#
_symmetry.space_group_name_H-M   'P 1'
#
loop_
_entity.id
_entity.type
_entity.pdbx_description
1 polymer ?
#
loop_
_entity_poly.entity_id
_entity_poly.type
_entity_poly.pdbx_seq_one_letter_code
_entity_poly.pdbx_strand_id
1 'polypeptide(L)' 'MKEIIANDELDSMFNISFDKTIYKKSVSEKIKDPNTKLVKIQNTNLSQDAAIISSLTHDTIIW' A
#
# COMPACT_ATOMS: atom_id res chain seq x y z
N MET A 1 10.10 20.68 -12.90
CA MET A 1 11.19 19.89 -12.26
C MET A 1 12.38 20.78 -11.90
N LYS A 2 13.00 21.51 -12.84
CA LYS A 2 14.07 22.49 -12.53
C LYS A 2 13.65 23.59 -11.54
N GLU A 3 12.45 24.15 -11.68
CA GLU A 3 11.92 25.16 -10.74
C GLU A 3 11.62 24.60 -9.35
N ILE A 4 11.05 23.38 -9.27
CA ILE A 4 10.72 22.71 -8.00
C ILE A 4 11.99 22.41 -7.20
N ILE A 5 13.07 22.00 -7.87
CA ILE A 5 14.39 21.78 -7.27
C ILE A 5 15.02 23.11 -6.83
N ALA A 6 14.80 24.19 -7.59
CA ALA A 6 15.34 25.51 -7.26
C ALA A 6 14.66 26.16 -6.04
N ASN A 7 13.39 25.82 -5.79
CA ASN A 7 12.61 26.33 -4.66
C ASN A 7 12.62 25.44 -3.42
N ASP A 8 13.36 24.31 -3.43
CA ASP A 8 13.42 23.34 -2.32
C ASP A 8 12.02 22.78 -1.93
N GLU A 9 11.07 22.82 -2.86
CA GLU A 9 9.68 22.37 -2.68
C GLU A 9 9.54 20.85 -2.80
N LEU A 10 10.64 20.15 -3.03
CA LEU A 10 10.67 18.70 -3.21
C LEU A 10 10.28 18.00 -1.89
N ASP A 11 10.87 18.43 -0.77
CA ASP A 11 10.56 17.87 0.55
C ASP A 11 9.14 18.21 1.02
N SER A 12 8.59 19.36 0.62
CA SER A 12 7.21 19.73 0.96
C SER A 12 6.18 18.97 0.12
N MET A 13 6.48 18.64 -1.14
CA MET A 13 5.64 17.79 -1.99
C MET A 13 5.61 16.32 -1.55
N PHE A 14 6.70 15.81 -0.98
CA PHE A 14 6.77 14.43 -0.46
C PHE A 14 6.46 14.29 1.04
N ASN A 15 6.00 15.36 1.70
CA ASN A 15 5.52 15.30 3.08
C ASN A 15 4.15 14.61 3.17
N ILE A 16 4.06 13.39 2.63
CA ILE A 16 2.96 12.47 2.79
C ILE A 16 3.16 11.83 4.16
N SER A 17 2.37 12.28 5.13
CA SER A 17 2.31 11.63 6.44
C SER A 17 1.74 10.22 6.26
N PHE A 18 2.62 9.21 6.31
CA PHE A 18 2.19 7.82 6.20
C PHE A 18 1.39 7.41 7.44
N ASP A 19 0.06 7.49 7.36
CA ASP A 19 -0.81 7.01 8.42
C ASP A 19 -0.93 5.49 8.36
N LYS A 20 -0.16 4.82 9.22
CA LYS A 20 -0.18 3.35 9.41
C LYS A 20 -1.58 2.82 9.75
N THR A 21 -2.45 3.64 10.34
CA THR A 21 -3.81 3.27 10.73
C THR A 21 -4.68 3.10 9.51
N ILE A 22 -4.64 4.08 8.60
CA ILE A 22 -5.38 4.07 7.33
C ILE A 22 -4.88 2.90 6.46
N TYR A 23 -3.57 2.70 6.41
CA TYR A 23 -2.95 1.57 5.72
C TYR A 23 -3.48 0.21 6.23
N LYS A 24 -3.40 -0.04 7.55
CA LYS A 24 -3.87 -1.29 8.16
C LYS A 24 -5.36 -1.52 7.89
N LYS A 25 -6.16 -0.45 7.94
CA LYS A 25 -7.59 -0.51 7.65
C LYS A 25 -7.85 -0.90 6.20
N SER A 26 -7.20 -0.26 5.23
CA SER A 26 -7.38 -0.56 3.80
C SER A 26 -7.04 -2.01 3.45
N VAL A 27 -5.92 -2.53 3.96
CA VAL A 27 -5.52 -3.93 3.75
C VAL A 27 -6.53 -4.90 4.38
N SER A 28 -6.98 -4.61 5.60
CA SER A 28 -7.96 -5.42 6.34
C SER A 28 -9.36 -5.43 5.71
N GLU A 29 -9.75 -4.32 5.07
CA GLU A 29 -11.03 -4.24 4.35
C GLU A 29 -10.96 -5.03 3.04
N LYS A 30 -9.87 -4.86 2.26
CA LYS A 30 -9.68 -5.57 0.99
C LYS A 30 -9.48 -7.07 1.13
N ILE A 31 -8.81 -7.54 2.18
CA ILE A 31 -8.65 -8.99 2.43
C ILE A 31 -9.97 -9.69 2.73
N LYS A 32 -10.99 -8.95 3.20
CA LYS A 32 -12.33 -9.46 3.50
C LYS A 32 -13.35 -9.14 2.42
N ASP A 33 -12.97 -8.39 1.39
CA ASP A 33 -13.88 -7.98 0.33
C ASP A 33 -14.24 -9.20 -0.54
N PRO A 34 -15.52 -9.61 -0.59
CA PRO A 34 -15.96 -10.75 -1.40
C PRO A 34 -15.79 -10.53 -2.91
N ASN A 35 -15.61 -9.27 -3.35
CA ASN A 35 -15.36 -8.93 -4.75
C ASN A 35 -13.88 -9.06 -5.12
N THR A 36 -12.98 -8.99 -4.14
CA THR A 36 -11.55 -9.17 -4.33
C THR A 36 -11.23 -10.66 -4.27
N LYS A 37 -11.05 -11.28 -5.44
CA LYS A 37 -10.73 -12.71 -5.55
C LYS A 37 -9.25 -12.92 -5.89
N LEU A 38 -8.46 -13.28 -4.88
CA LEU A 38 -7.12 -13.83 -5.10
C LEU A 38 -7.24 -15.32 -5.41
N VAL A 39 -6.72 -15.74 -6.56
CA VAL A 39 -6.60 -17.17 -6.89
C VAL A 39 -5.45 -17.73 -6.08
N LYS A 40 -5.77 -18.55 -5.08
CA LYS A 40 -4.76 -19.12 -4.17
C LYS A 40 -4.41 -20.54 -4.63
N ILE A 41 -3.13 -20.77 -4.89
CA ILE A 41 -2.58 -22.10 -5.20
C ILE A 41 -2.38 -22.92 -3.90
N GLN A 42 -2.23 -22.21 -2.78
CA GLN A 42 -1.95 -22.75 -1.45
C GLN A 42 -2.94 -22.22 -0.41
N ASN A 43 -3.06 -22.91 0.71
CA ASN A 43 -4.00 -22.54 1.78
C ASN A 43 -3.74 -21.12 2.29
N THR A 44 -4.83 -20.46 2.72
CA THR A 44 -4.81 -19.12 3.29
C THR A 44 -3.87 -19.07 4.49
N ASN A 45 -2.85 -18.22 4.38
CA ASN A 45 -2.12 -17.71 5.52
C ASN A 45 -2.37 -16.21 5.55
N LEU A 46 -3.12 -15.76 6.57
CA LEU A 46 -3.57 -14.38 6.71
C LEU A 46 -2.42 -13.36 6.59
N SER A 47 -1.22 -13.72 7.03
CA SER A 47 -0.03 -12.87 6.93
C SER A 47 0.43 -12.70 5.47
N GLN A 48 0.50 -13.79 4.71
CA GLN A 48 0.89 -13.75 3.29
C GLN A 48 -0.16 -13.06 2.43
N ASP A 49 -1.44 -13.32 2.72
CA ASP A 49 -2.56 -12.68 2.02
C ASP A 49 -2.56 -11.16 2.24
N ALA A 50 -2.29 -10.71 3.48
CA ALA A 50 -2.18 -9.29 3.80
C ALA A 50 -0.99 -8.63 3.10
N ALA A 51 0.15 -9.34 2.99
CA ALA A 51 1.32 -8.84 2.26
C ALA A 51 1.00 -8.64 0.77
N ILE A 52 0.40 -9.65 0.12
CA ILE A 52 0.01 -9.56 -1.30
C ILE A 52 -0.94 -8.38 -1.54
N ILE A 53 -2.00 -8.25 -0.74
CA ILE A 53 -2.97 -7.16 -0.89
C ILE A 53 -2.33 -5.79 -0.63
N SER A 54 -1.38 -5.71 0.29
CA SER A 54 -0.59 -4.51 0.52
C SER A 54 0.18 -4.08 -0.73
N SER A 55 0.94 -4.99 -1.36
CA SER A 55 1.66 -4.66 -2.60
C SER A 55 0.75 -4.20 -3.71
N LEU A 56 -0.37 -4.91 -3.91
CA LEU A 56 -1.32 -4.60 -4.98
C LEU A 56 -2.07 -3.28 -4.76
N THR A 57 -2.21 -2.83 -3.51
CA THR A 57 -2.97 -1.63 -3.18
C THR A 57 -2.12 -0.36 -3.21
N HIS A 58 -0.84 -0.47 -2.87
CA HIS A 58 0.00 0.70 -2.60
C HIS A 58 1.19 0.82 -3.54
N ASP A 59 1.30 -0.02 -4.58
CA ASP A 59 2.48 -0.12 -5.45
C ASP A 59 3.79 -0.19 -4.64
N THR A 60 3.71 -0.81 -3.46
CA THR A 60 4.85 -0.92 -2.55
C THR A 60 5.62 -2.20 -2.84
N ILE A 61 6.94 -2.08 -2.92
CA ILE A 61 7.85 -3.23 -3.00
C ILE A 61 7.73 -4.02 -1.70
N ILE A 62 7.30 -5.28 -1.77
CA ILE A 62 7.47 -6.24 -0.67
C ILE A 62 8.92 -6.74 -0.78
N TRP A 63 9.72 -6.42 0.23
CA TRP A 63 11.04 -7.02 0.42
C TRP A 63 10.98 -8.02 1.57
#